data_AF-A0A969L798-F1
#
_entry.id   AF-A0A969L798-F1
#
_cell.length_a   1.000
_cell.length_b   1.000
_cell.length_c   1.000
_cell.angle_alpha   90.00
_cell.angle_beta   90.00
_cell.angle_gamma   90.00
#
_symmetry.space_group_name_H-M   'P 1'
#
loop_
_entity.id
_entity.type
_entity.pdbx_description
1 polymer ?
#
loop_
_entity_poly.entity_id
_entity_poly.type
_entity_poly.pdbx_seq_one_letter_code
_entity_poly.pdbx_strand_id
1 'polypeptide(L)'
;MHKKAAHITQMLEAGASGYILKENGRQELLVALQAICQGKQYFGQAVTQELIRGIRTLAQNPKAILTKREKEIIILIANGKTTPEIAEQLFIAESTVNTHRRNIIEKLGVGNIKGLVKYATQNGYC
;
A
#
# COMPACT_ATOMS: atom_id res chain seq x y z
N MET A 1 -10.85 14.92 4.39
CA MET A 1 -10.59 14.29 3.07
C MET A 1 -9.11 13.87 2.97
N HIS A 2 -8.81 12.59 3.25
CA HIS A 2 -7.72 11.74 2.74
C HIS A 2 -7.63 10.48 3.62
N LYS A 3 -8.52 9.51 3.36
CA LYS A 3 -8.40 8.14 3.87
C LYS A 3 -7.56 7.35 2.89
N LYS A 4 -6.24 7.34 3.05
CA LYS A 4 -5.39 6.36 2.36
C LYS A 4 -4.59 5.61 3.40
N ALA A 5 -4.99 4.39 3.70
CA ALA A 5 -4.29 3.47 4.60
C ALA A 5 -2.78 3.39 4.30
N ALA A 6 -2.40 3.56 3.03
CA ALA A 6 -1.01 3.65 2.58
C ALA A 6 -0.17 4.72 3.32
N HIS A 7 -0.74 5.88 3.65
CA HIS A 7 -0.02 6.94 4.38
C HIS A 7 0.20 6.58 5.85
N ILE A 8 -0.75 5.85 6.46
CA ILE A 8 -0.66 5.45 7.86
C ILE A 8 0.46 4.42 8.04
N THR A 9 0.56 3.43 7.14
CA THR A 9 1.63 2.42 7.19
C THR A 9 3.02 3.05 7.01
N GLN A 10 3.19 3.98 6.06
CA GLN A 10 4.45 4.70 5.86
C GLN A 10 4.82 5.57 7.07
N MET A 11 3.84 6.23 7.70
CA MET A 11 4.08 6.99 8.93
C MET A 11 4.48 6.10 10.10
N LEU A 12 3.89 4.91 10.23
CA LEU A 12 4.29 3.92 11.22
C LEU A 12 5.72 3.42 11.00
N GLU A 13 6.09 3.10 9.75
CA GLU A 13 7.45 2.72 9.37
C GLU A 13 8.48 3.82 9.68
N ALA A 14 8.07 5.09 9.55
CA ALA A 14 8.87 6.25 9.92
C ALA A 14 8.94 6.51 11.44
N GLY A 15 8.31 5.68 12.28
CA GLY A 15 8.36 5.77 13.73
C GLY A 15 7.31 6.67 14.38
N ALA A 16 6.23 7.02 13.66
CA ALA A 16 5.17 7.83 14.24
C ALA A 16 4.54 7.14 15.47
N SER A 17 4.47 7.85 16.59
CA SER A 17 3.88 7.35 17.84
C SER A 17 2.35 7.48 17.88
N GLY A 18 1.72 8.08 16.87
CA GLY A 18 0.27 8.17 16.79
C GLY A 18 -0.26 8.85 15.54
N TYR A 19 -1.55 8.65 15.27
CA TYR A 19 -2.26 9.30 14.15
C TYR A 19 -3.74 9.50 14.52
N ILE A 20 -4.24 10.71 14.33
CA ILE A 20 -5.64 11.09 14.58
C ILE A 20 -6.23 11.80 13.36
N LEU A 21 -7.52 11.63 13.12
CA LEU A 21 -8.23 12.35 12.07
C LEU A 21 -8.75 13.68 12.63
N LYS A 22 -8.68 14.74 11.81
CA LYS A 22 -9.15 16.09 12.16
C LYS A 22 -10.63 16.14 12.58
N GLU A 23 -11.41 15.14 12.15
CA GLU A 23 -12.86 15.01 12.40
C GLU A 23 -13.18 14.62 13.86
N ASN A 24 -12.19 14.15 14.61
CA ASN A 24 -12.38 13.54 15.93
C ASN A 24 -12.36 14.54 17.11
N GLY A 25 -12.25 15.84 16.83
CA GLY A 25 -12.41 16.91 17.83
C GLY A 25 -11.24 17.10 18.81
N ARG A 26 -11.28 18.21 19.59
CA ARG A 26 -10.22 18.59 20.55
C ARG A 26 -10.01 17.58 21.68
N GLN A 27 -11.07 16.88 22.10
CA GLN A 27 -11.00 15.92 23.20
C GLN A 27 -10.13 14.70 22.84
N GLU A 28 -10.27 14.16 21.63
CA GLU A 28 -9.44 13.03 21.20
C GLU A 28 -7.96 13.42 21.08
N LEU A 29 -7.68 14.66 20.65
CA LEU A 29 -6.31 15.19 20.63
C LEU A 29 -5.68 15.25 22.03
N LEU A 30 -6.43 15.71 23.04
CA LEU A 30 -5.94 15.76 24.43
C LEU A 30 -5.63 14.36 24.97
N VAL A 31 -6.50 13.39 24.70
CA VAL A 31 -6.28 11.98 25.09
C VAL A 31 -5.05 11.41 24.38
N ALA A 32 -4.90 11.68 23.08
CA ALA A 32 -3.76 11.25 22.30
C ALA A 32 -2.43 11.81 22.85
N LEU A 33 -2.39 13.11 23.16
CA LEU A 33 -1.22 13.76 23.74
C LEU A 33 -0.86 13.16 25.11
N GLN A 34 -1.84 12.96 25.99
CA GLN A 34 -1.61 12.34 27.30
C GLN A 34 -1.03 10.92 27.16
N ALA A 35 -1.55 10.12 26.21
CA ALA A 35 -1.04 8.78 25.96
C ALA A 35 0.42 8.81 25.45
N ILE A 36 0.73 9.70 24.50
CA ILE A 36 2.08 9.85 23.94
C ILE A 36 3.08 10.32 25.00
N CYS A 37 2.70 11.27 25.87
CA CYS A 37 3.53 11.70 26.99
C CYS A 37 3.85 10.57 27.98
N GLN A 38 3.02 9.53 28.06
CA GLN A 38 3.25 8.33 28.88
C GLN A 38 4.07 7.26 28.14
N GLY A 39 4.62 7.57 26.95
CA GLY A 39 5.34 6.61 26.12
C GLY A 39 4.44 5.59 25.42
N LYS A 40 3.12 5.80 25.40
CA LYS A 40 2.17 4.92 24.72
C LYS A 40 1.89 5.43 23.32
N GLN A 41 1.56 4.53 22.40
CA GLN A 41 1.11 4.92 21.07
C GLN A 41 -0.40 5.20 21.08
N TYR A 42 -0.84 6.14 20.26
CA TYR A 42 -2.27 6.46 20.12
C TYR A 42 -2.71 6.56 18.66
N PHE A 43 -3.61 5.68 18.26
CA PHE A 43 -4.24 5.70 16.94
C PHE A 43 -5.74 5.87 17.11
N GLY A 44 -6.30 6.89 16.46
CA GLY A 44 -7.74 7.15 16.51
C GLY A 44 -8.54 5.94 16.03
N GLN A 45 -9.78 5.80 16.50
CA GLN A 45 -10.56 4.57 16.33
C GLN A 45 -10.71 4.14 14.86
N ALA A 46 -10.98 5.09 13.96
CA ALA A 46 -11.10 4.83 12.53
C ALA A 46 -9.79 4.33 11.89
N VAL A 47 -8.65 4.81 12.39
CA VAL A 47 -7.31 4.46 11.91
C VAL A 47 -6.93 3.06 12.38
N THR A 48 -7.22 2.76 13.65
CA THR A 48 -7.05 1.44 14.24
C THR A 48 -7.88 0.39 13.50
N GLN A 49 -9.13 0.68 13.12
CA GLN A 49 -9.95 -0.25 12.33
C GLN A 49 -9.38 -0.52 10.94
N GLU A 50 -8.90 0.51 10.23
CA GLU A 50 -8.25 0.35 8.93
C GLU A 50 -6.94 -0.44 9.03
N LEU A 51 -6.15 -0.23 10.09
CA LEU A 51 -4.93 -1.01 10.35
C LEU A 51 -5.26 -2.50 10.58
N ILE A 52 -6.23 -2.80 11.44
CA ILE A 52 -6.67 -4.18 11.72
C ILE A 52 -7.16 -4.85 10.42
N ARG A 53 -7.91 -4.13 9.59
CA ARG A 53 -8.39 -4.63 8.29
C ARG A 53 -7.23 -4.92 7.34
N GLY A 54 -6.23 -4.04 7.28
CA GLY A 54 -5.01 -4.24 6.49
C GLY A 54 -4.26 -5.50 6.93
N ILE A 55 -4.01 -5.65 8.24
CA ILE A 55 -3.35 -6.83 8.82
C ILE A 55 -4.14 -8.12 8.51
N ARG A 56 -5.47 -8.11 8.68
CA ARG A 56 -6.31 -9.27 8.39
C ARG A 56 -6.27 -9.68 6.92
N THR A 57 -6.24 -8.70 6.02
CA THR A 57 -6.13 -8.94 4.58
C THR A 57 -4.78 -9.58 4.23
N LEU A 58 -3.68 -9.07 4.82
CA LEU A 58 -2.34 -9.65 4.66
C LEU A 58 -2.26 -11.08 5.21
N ALA A 59 -2.86 -11.32 6.38
CA ALA A 59 -2.87 -12.64 7.03
C ALA A 59 -3.68 -13.69 6.24
N GLN A 60 -4.76 -13.27 5.58
CA GLN A 60 -5.60 -14.16 4.77
C GLN A 60 -5.01 -14.47 3.40
N ASN A 61 -4.07 -13.66 2.90
CA ASN A 61 -3.50 -13.87 1.56
C ASN A 61 -2.01 -13.45 1.50
N PRO A 62 -1.10 -14.21 2.13
CA PRO A 62 0.34 -13.90 2.12
C PRO A 62 0.94 -13.91 0.71
N LYS A 63 0.30 -14.57 -0.27
CA LYS A 63 0.69 -14.53 -1.69
C LYS A 63 0.48 -13.17 -2.34
N ALA A 64 -0.35 -12.29 -1.78
CA ALA A 64 -0.59 -10.95 -2.31
C ALA A 64 0.59 -9.97 -2.08
N ILE A 65 1.64 -10.39 -1.37
CA ILE A 65 2.83 -9.58 -1.16
C ILE A 65 3.70 -9.61 -2.44
N LEU A 66 3.78 -8.47 -3.10
CA LEU A 66 4.67 -8.27 -4.25
C LEU A 66 6.12 -8.10 -3.80
N THR A 67 7.02 -8.74 -4.53
CA THR A 67 8.48 -8.52 -4.41
C THR A 67 8.85 -7.11 -4.88
N LYS A 68 10.06 -6.65 -4.54
CA LYS A 68 10.58 -5.34 -4.97
C LYS A 68 10.46 -5.14 -6.49
N ARG A 69 10.88 -6.14 -7.26
CA ARG A 69 10.84 -6.10 -8.72
C ARG A 69 9.42 -6.06 -9.28
N GLU A 70 8.52 -6.83 -8.67
CA GLU A 70 7.10 -6.81 -9.04
C GLU A 70 6.43 -5.47 -8.73
N LYS A 71 6.84 -4.80 -7.63
CA LYS A 71 6.39 -3.43 -7.30
C LYS A 71 6.88 -2.41 -8.34
N GLU A 72 8.14 -2.48 -8.77
CA GLU A 72 8.65 -1.61 -9.84
C GLU A 72 7.84 -1.78 -11.13
N ILE A 73 7.58 -3.03 -11.53
CA ILE A 73 6.86 -3.33 -12.77
C ILE A 73 5.39 -2.88 -12.69
N ILE A 74 4.68 -3.12 -11.59
CA ILE A 74 3.28 -2.67 -11.47
C ILE A 74 3.17 -1.14 -11.48
N ILE A 75 4.13 -0.41 -10.91
CA ILE A 75 4.19 1.06 -10.96
C ILE A 75 4.35 1.56 -12.40
N LEU A 76 5.27 0.97 -13.17
CA LEU A 76 5.47 1.36 -14.56
C LEU A 76 4.24 1.05 -15.42
N ILE A 77 3.57 -0.08 -15.17
CA ILE A 77 2.30 -0.42 -15.82
C ILE A 77 1.21 0.60 -15.47
N ALA A 78 1.12 1.03 -14.22
CA ALA A 78 0.17 2.05 -13.78
C ALA A 78 0.42 3.40 -14.46
N ASN A 79 1.69 3.72 -14.73
CA ASN A 79 2.13 4.89 -15.48
C ASN A 79 1.97 4.75 -17.01
N GLY A 80 1.32 3.68 -17.49
CA GLY A 80 1.01 3.48 -18.90
C GLY A 80 2.18 2.99 -19.75
N LYS A 81 3.28 2.52 -19.13
CA LYS A 81 4.44 1.99 -19.87
C LYS A 81 4.13 0.64 -20.52
N THR A 82 4.61 0.49 -21.75
CA THR A 82 4.54 -0.74 -22.54
C THR A 82 5.61 -1.75 -22.11
N THR A 83 5.44 -3.03 -22.47
CA THR A 83 6.43 -4.07 -22.15
C THR A 83 7.85 -3.71 -22.64
N PRO A 84 8.04 -3.20 -23.88
CA PRO A 84 9.36 -2.78 -24.35
C PRO A 84 9.95 -1.63 -23.53
N GLU A 85 9.16 -0.59 -23.22
CA GLU A 85 9.65 0.53 -22.40
C GLU A 85 10.06 0.10 -21.00
N ILE A 86 9.30 -0.83 -20.39
CA ILE A 86 9.63 -1.39 -19.07
C ILE A 86 10.91 -2.21 -19.15
N ALA A 87 11.07 -3.03 -20.19
CA ALA A 87 12.24 -3.85 -20.43
C ALA A 87 13.51 -2.98 -20.55
N GLU A 88 13.42 -1.91 -21.32
CA GLU A 88 14.50 -0.92 -21.51
C GLU A 88 14.82 -0.20 -20.19
N GLN A 89 13.81 0.39 -19.52
CA GLN A 89 14.00 1.15 -18.29
C GLN A 89 14.57 0.31 -17.13
N LEU A 90 14.23 -0.98 -17.10
CA LEU A 90 14.65 -1.89 -16.05
C LEU A 90 15.83 -2.78 -16.45
N PHE A 91 16.39 -2.61 -17.65
CA PHE A 91 17.52 -3.37 -18.21
C PHE A 91 17.31 -4.89 -18.16
N ILE A 92 16.14 -5.37 -18.58
CA ILE A 92 15.79 -6.80 -18.64
C ILE A 92 15.11 -7.16 -19.95
N ALA A 93 15.07 -8.45 -20.30
CA ALA A 93 14.33 -8.90 -21.47
C ALA A 93 12.81 -8.71 -21.32
N GLU A 94 12.12 -8.45 -22.42
CA GLU A 94 10.65 -8.37 -22.46
C GLU A 94 9.97 -9.64 -21.95
N SER A 95 10.57 -10.81 -22.20
CA SER A 95 10.11 -12.10 -21.67
C SER A 95 10.15 -12.15 -20.14
N THR A 96 11.15 -11.53 -19.52
CA THR A 96 11.27 -11.40 -18.06
C THR A 96 10.19 -10.48 -17.50
N VAL A 97 9.92 -9.35 -18.17
CA VAL A 97 8.79 -8.46 -17.81
C VAL A 97 7.46 -9.22 -17.85
N ASN A 98 7.21 -9.99 -18.91
CA ASN A 98 6.00 -10.79 -19.04
C ASN A 98 5.89 -11.88 -17.96
N THR A 99 7.01 -12.50 -17.58
CA THR A 99 7.06 -13.47 -16.47
C THR A 99 6.64 -12.82 -15.15
N HIS A 100 7.19 -11.65 -14.83
CA HIS A 100 6.78 -10.90 -13.64
C HIS A 100 5.30 -10.50 -13.69
N ARG A 101 4.79 -10.03 -14.84
CA ARG A 101 3.36 -9.69 -15.00
C ARG A 101 2.45 -10.87 -14.68
N ARG A 102 2.78 -12.06 -15.20
CA ARG A 102 2.03 -13.29 -14.91
C ARG A 102 2.00 -13.59 -13.41
N ASN A 103 3.16 -13.52 -12.76
CA ASN A 103 3.27 -13.78 -11.33
C ASN A 103 2.49 -12.75 -10.51
N ILE A 104 2.50 -11.48 -10.90
CA ILE A 104 1.71 -10.43 -10.24
C ILE A 104 0.21 -10.70 -10.38
N ILE A 105 -0.25 -11.04 -11.58
CA ILE A 105 -1.64 -11.39 -11.87
C ILE A 105 -2.10 -12.54 -10.97
N GLU A 106 -1.30 -13.60 -10.89
CA GLU A 106 -1.58 -14.77 -10.05
C GLU A 106 -1.60 -14.42 -8.55
N LYS A 107 -0.60 -13.66 -8.08
CA LYS A 107 -0.49 -13.23 -6.67
C LYS A 107 -1.63 -12.34 -6.22
N LEU A 108 -2.07 -11.43 -7.10
CA LEU A 108 -3.14 -10.46 -6.79
C LEU A 108 -4.54 -10.98 -7.13
N GLY A 109 -4.65 -12.14 -7.79
CA GLY A 109 -5.92 -12.70 -8.24
C GLY A 109 -6.65 -11.80 -9.24
N VAL A 110 -5.93 -10.97 -9.99
CA VAL A 110 -6.51 -10.08 -11.01
C VAL A 110 -6.57 -10.81 -12.35
N GLY A 111 -7.69 -10.74 -13.07
CA GLY A 111 -7.86 -11.55 -14.29
C GLY A 111 -7.09 -11.09 -15.52
N ASN A 112 -6.63 -9.82 -15.56
CA ASN A 112 -5.92 -9.26 -16.70
C ASN A 112 -5.18 -7.95 -16.36
N ILE A 113 -4.51 -7.38 -17.36
CA ILE A 113 -3.77 -6.12 -17.28
C ILE A 113 -4.67 -4.94 -16.87
N LYS A 114 -5.91 -4.87 -17.35
CA LYS A 114 -6.84 -3.81 -16.92
C LYS A 114 -7.15 -3.92 -15.43
N GLY A 115 -7.34 -5.13 -14.94
CA GLY A 115 -7.48 -5.44 -13.51
C GLY A 115 -6.23 -5.05 -12.72
N LEU A 116 -5.05 -5.26 -13.30
CA LEU A 116 -3.78 -4.88 -12.69
C LEU A 116 -3.63 -3.36 -12.56
N VAL A 117 -3.94 -2.60 -13.60
CA VAL A 117 -3.94 -1.12 -13.57
C VAL A 117 -4.94 -0.61 -12.53
N LYS A 118 -6.16 -1.15 -12.51
CA LYS A 118 -7.18 -0.80 -11.51
C LYS A 118 -6.68 -1.07 -10.09
N TYR A 119 -6.07 -2.24 -9.85
CA TYR A 119 -5.48 -2.59 -8.57
C TYR A 119 -4.38 -1.62 -8.17
N ALA A 120 -3.50 -1.27 -9.12
CA ALA A 120 -2.40 -0.34 -8.90
C ALA A 120 -2.90 1.03 -8.42
N THR A 121 -3.90 1.59 -9.09
CA THR A 121 -4.51 2.88 -8.71
C THR A 121 -5.19 2.83 -7.33
N GLN A 122 -5.89 1.73 -7.02
CA GLN A 122 -6.59 1.58 -5.74
C GLN A 122 -5.64 1.43 -4.54
N ASN A 123 -4.47 0.84 -4.76
CA ASN A 123 -3.50 0.54 -3.70
C ASN A 123 -2.30 1.52 -3.67
N GLY A 124 -2.32 2.58 -4.48
CA GLY A 124 -1.31 3.64 -4.44
C GLY A 124 0.01 3.30 -5.13
N TYR A 125 -0.03 2.48 -6.18
CA TYR A 125 1.11 2.18 -7.06
C TYR A 125 1.19 3.11 -8.27
N CYS A 126 0.76 4.37 -8.12
CA CYS A 126 0.71 5.40 -9.15
C CYS A 126 1.21 6.73 -8.59
#